data_AF-A0A6A4JC21-F1
#
_entry.id   AF-A0A6A4JC21-F1
#
_cell.length_a   1.000
_cell.length_b   1.000
_cell.length_c   1.000
_cell.angle_alpha   90.00
_cell.angle_beta   90.00
_cell.angle_gamma   90.00
#
_symmetry.space_group_name_H-M   'P 1'
#
loop_
_entity.id
_entity.type
_entity.pdbx_description
1 polymer ?
#
loop_
_entity_poly.entity_id
_entity_poly.type
_entity_poly.pdbx_seq_one_letter_code
_entity_poly.pdbx_strand_id
1 'polypeptide(L)'
;MYKPQNNGKMSLEQTACEDLKAFERRLTEVIDCLQPATQRWRILLAIITICTAIGAYYWLTDPHTSDVSFPQSLINHPFFTTSSLMLLILFMTGIHKKVIAPSIITARTRLVLTDFNMSCDDTGKLILKPRPTMQQVSTS
;
A
#
# COMPACT_ATOMS: atom_id res chain seq x y z
N MET A 1 -0.03 -58.23 -13.83
CA MET A 1 0.51 -56.92 -14.22
C MET A 1 -0.35 -55.84 -13.57
N TYR A 2 0.02 -55.40 -12.36
CA TYR A 2 -0.76 -54.43 -11.58
C TYR A 2 -0.37 -53.02 -12.04
N LYS A 3 -1.32 -52.23 -12.56
CA LYS A 3 -1.12 -50.80 -12.87
C LYS A 3 -1.23 -50.03 -11.55
N PRO A 4 -0.16 -49.36 -11.05
CA PRO A 4 -0.25 -48.70 -9.76
C PRO A 4 -0.74 -47.25 -9.90
N GLN A 5 -1.65 -46.86 -8.99
CA GLN A 5 -1.74 -45.56 -8.32
C GLN A 5 -1.48 -44.25 -9.12
N ASN A 6 -2.12 -44.03 -10.27
CA ASN A 6 -2.13 -42.68 -10.89
C ASN A 6 -3.34 -41.82 -10.45
N ASN A 7 -4.41 -42.43 -9.95
CA ASN A 7 -5.65 -41.72 -9.62
C ASN A 7 -5.55 -40.88 -8.32
N GLY A 8 -4.75 -41.34 -7.35
CA GLY A 8 -4.55 -40.61 -6.09
C GLY A 8 -3.65 -39.37 -6.25
N LYS A 9 -2.67 -39.41 -7.15
CA LYS A 9 -1.77 -38.28 -7.41
C LYS A 9 -2.47 -37.13 -8.12
N MET A 10 -3.31 -37.43 -9.13
CA MET A 10 -4.14 -36.40 -9.78
C MET A 10 -5.08 -35.71 -8.79
N SER A 11 -5.69 -36.45 -7.87
CA SER A 11 -6.57 -35.88 -6.84
C SER A 11 -5.81 -34.93 -5.91
N LEU A 12 -4.59 -35.28 -5.47
CA LEU A 12 -3.80 -34.46 -4.56
C LEU A 12 -3.33 -33.15 -5.21
N GLU A 13 -2.87 -33.19 -6.46
CA GLU A 13 -2.46 -31.97 -7.18
C GLU A 13 -3.65 -31.05 -7.49
N GLN A 14 -4.81 -31.63 -7.81
CA GLN A 14 -6.05 -30.87 -7.98
C GLN A 14 -6.46 -30.17 -6.68
N THR A 15 -6.47 -30.91 -5.55
CA THR A 15 -6.79 -30.33 -4.24
C THR A 15 -5.81 -29.23 -3.85
N ALA A 16 -4.50 -29.41 -4.09
CA ALA A 16 -3.50 -28.37 -3.80
C ALA A 16 -3.71 -27.10 -4.65
N CYS A 17 -4.05 -27.25 -5.93
CA CYS A 17 -4.35 -26.12 -6.81
C CYS A 17 -5.62 -25.38 -6.40
N GLU A 18 -6.66 -26.11 -5.97
CA GLU A 18 -7.89 -25.52 -5.44
C GLU A 18 -7.64 -24.71 -4.15
N ASP A 19 -6.85 -25.24 -3.22
CA ASP A 19 -6.47 -24.55 -1.99
C ASP A 19 -5.68 -23.27 -2.26
N LEU A 20 -4.71 -23.32 -3.19
CA LEU A 20 -3.94 -22.15 -3.62
C LEU A 20 -4.83 -21.05 -4.22
N LYS A 21 -5.79 -21.45 -5.05
CA LYS A 21 -6.76 -20.53 -5.65
C LYS A 21 -7.70 -19.94 -4.60
N ALA A 22 -8.13 -20.75 -3.62
CA ALA A 22 -8.92 -20.27 -2.49
C ALA A 22 -8.15 -19.26 -1.64
N PHE A 23 -6.86 -19.54 -1.37
CA PHE A 23 -5.96 -18.62 -0.67
C PHE A 23 -5.77 -17.31 -1.42
N GLU A 24 -5.47 -17.36 -2.72
CA GLU A 24 -5.33 -16.16 -3.58
C GLU A 24 -6.60 -15.30 -3.54
N ARG A 25 -7.78 -15.94 -3.64
CA ARG A 25 -9.07 -15.24 -3.56
C ARG A 25 -9.25 -14.53 -2.22
N ARG A 26 -8.92 -15.19 -1.11
CA ARG A 26 -9.00 -14.58 0.23
C ARG A 26 -8.00 -13.45 0.42
N LEU A 27 -6.79 -13.62 -0.09
CA LEU A 27 -5.75 -12.60 -0.04
C LEU A 27 -6.18 -11.36 -0.82
N THR A 28 -6.73 -11.56 -2.03
CA THR A 28 -7.27 -10.49 -2.89
C THR A 28 -8.44 -9.79 -2.20
N GLU A 29 -9.38 -10.53 -1.62
CA GLU A 29 -10.53 -9.95 -0.90
C GLU A 29 -10.09 -9.07 0.27
N VAL A 30 -9.13 -9.53 1.08
CA VAL A 30 -8.57 -8.75 2.19
C VAL A 30 -7.91 -7.48 1.67
N ILE A 31 -7.06 -7.58 0.65
CA ILE A 31 -6.35 -6.43 0.07
C ILE A 31 -7.34 -5.43 -0.55
N ASP A 32 -8.34 -5.92 -1.30
CA ASP A 32 -9.41 -5.12 -1.90
C ASP A 32 -10.28 -4.41 -0.87
N CYS A 33 -10.49 -5.00 0.31
CA CYS A 33 -11.17 -4.28 1.39
C CYS A 33 -10.32 -3.15 1.98
N LEU A 34 -9.00 -3.31 2.06
CA LEU A 34 -8.09 -2.34 2.67
C LEU A 34 -7.64 -1.20 1.73
N GLN A 35 -7.54 -1.49 0.43
CA GLN A 35 -7.08 -0.55 -0.59
C GLN A 35 -7.96 0.70 -0.77
N PRO A 36 -9.30 0.63 -0.88
CA PRO A 36 -10.13 1.81 -1.17
C PRO A 36 -10.12 2.82 -0.02
N ALA A 37 -10.12 2.34 1.23
CA ALA A 37 -9.97 3.21 2.39
C ALA A 37 -8.62 3.93 2.37
N THR A 38 -7.54 3.21 2.08
CA THR A 38 -6.18 3.75 2.00
C THR A 38 -6.03 4.77 0.87
N GLN A 39 -6.57 4.47 -0.32
CA GLN A 39 -6.53 5.38 -1.45
C GLN A 39 -7.28 6.68 -1.15
N ARG A 40 -8.43 6.62 -0.47
CA ARG A 40 -9.15 7.82 0.00
C ARG A 40 -8.29 8.68 0.91
N TRP A 41 -7.57 8.08 1.87
CA TRP A 41 -6.67 8.81 2.76
C TRP A 41 -5.48 9.44 2.01
N ARG A 42 -4.92 8.74 1.01
CA ARG A 42 -3.84 9.28 0.15
C ARG A 42 -4.32 10.48 -0.66
N ILE A 43 -5.50 10.37 -1.28
CA ILE A 43 -6.11 11.46 -2.06
C ILE A 43 -6.41 12.66 -1.16
N LEU A 44 -7.02 12.45 0.01
CA LEU A 44 -7.28 13.52 0.98
C LEU A 44 -5.99 14.24 1.40
N LEU A 45 -4.95 13.47 1.75
CA LEU A 45 -3.66 14.04 2.13
C LEU A 45 -3.05 14.87 0.99
N ALA A 46 -3.11 14.36 -0.24
CA ALA A 46 -2.60 15.06 -1.41
C ALA A 46 -3.34 16.39 -1.65
N ILE A 47 -4.68 16.38 -1.58
CA ILE A 47 -5.50 17.58 -1.74
C ILE A 47 -5.14 18.62 -0.68
N ILE A 48 -5.13 18.23 0.60
CA ILE A 48 -4.85 19.16 1.71
C ILE A 48 -3.42 19.72 1.60
N THR A 49 -2.46 18.89 1.19
CA THR A 49 -1.07 19.33 0.98
C THR A 49 -0.96 20.35 -0.14
N ILE A 50 -1.64 20.12 -1.28
CA ILE A 50 -1.67 21.07 -2.40
C ILE A 50 -2.34 22.38 -1.99
N CYS A 51 -3.50 22.31 -1.31
CA CYS A 51 -4.18 23.50 -0.79
C CYS A 51 -3.29 24.29 0.19
N THR A 52 -2.55 23.59 1.05
CA THR A 52 -1.61 24.21 1.99
C THR A 52 -0.44 24.86 1.25
N ALA A 53 0.12 24.22 0.23
CA ALA A 53 1.20 24.78 -0.58
C ALA A 53 0.77 26.03 -1.35
N ILE A 54 -0.42 26.00 -1.95
CA ILE A 54 -1.02 27.17 -2.63
C ILE A 54 -1.29 28.28 -1.61
N GLY A 55 -1.89 27.96 -0.46
CA GLY A 55 -2.14 28.92 0.61
C GLY A 55 -0.85 29.55 1.14
N ALA A 56 0.21 28.76 1.30
CA ALA A 56 1.53 29.23 1.70
C ALA A 56 2.15 30.15 0.66
N TYR A 57 2.01 29.83 -0.63
CA TYR A 57 2.49 30.68 -1.72
C TYR A 57 1.81 32.06 -1.70
N TYR A 58 0.49 32.09 -1.57
CA TYR A 58 -0.25 33.35 -1.46
C TYR A 58 0.13 34.13 -0.19
N TRP A 59 0.32 33.45 0.93
CA TRP A 59 0.74 34.06 2.19
C TRP A 59 2.15 34.68 2.11
N LEU A 60 3.10 33.98 1.49
CA LEU A 60 4.48 34.43 1.31
C LEU A 60 4.64 35.54 0.28
N THR A 61 3.74 35.62 -0.70
CA THR A 61 3.78 36.64 -1.77
C THR A 61 3.02 37.91 -1.36
N ASP A 62 2.30 37.89 -0.24
CA ASP A 62 1.57 39.07 0.25
C ASP A 62 2.55 40.09 0.88
N PRO A 63 2.67 41.31 0.30
CA PRO A 63 3.54 42.36 0.84
C PRO A 63 3.14 42.83 2.24
N HIS A 64 1.87 42.67 2.65
CA HIS A 64 1.41 43.03 3.99
C HIS A 64 1.83 42.03 5.07
N THR A 65 2.26 40.81 4.71
CA THR A 65 2.74 39.81 5.67
C THR A 65 3.99 40.27 6.42
N SER A 66 4.84 41.10 5.80
CA SER A 66 6.05 41.67 6.40
C SER A 66 5.79 42.72 7.49
N ASP A 67 4.60 43.32 7.49
CA ASP A 67 4.27 44.46 8.36
C ASP A 67 3.57 44.03 9.65
N VAL A 68 3.10 42.79 9.72
CA VAL A 68 2.30 42.27 10.84
C VAL A 68 3.00 41.13 11.56
N SER A 69 2.82 41.05 12.87
CA SER A 69 3.34 39.94 13.67
C SER A 69 2.80 38.59 13.17
N PHE A 70 3.62 37.54 13.24
CA PHE A 70 3.28 36.19 12.77
C PHE A 70 1.88 35.67 13.18
N PRO A 71 1.46 35.71 14.46
CA PRO A 71 0.13 35.25 14.85
C PRO A 71 -1.00 36.12 14.30
N GLN A 72 -0.78 37.42 14.10
CA GLN A 72 -1.76 38.29 13.44
C GLN A 72 -1.86 37.98 11.94
N SER A 73 -0.74 37.70 11.29
CA SER A 73 -0.71 37.26 9.89
C SER A 73 -1.51 35.96 9.70
N LEU A 74 -1.35 34.98 10.59
CA LEU A 74 -2.12 33.74 10.54
C LEU A 74 -3.64 33.96 10.66
N ILE A 75 -4.09 34.92 11.48
CA ILE A 75 -5.52 35.26 11.59
C ILE A 75 -6.00 35.95 10.30
N ASN A 76 -5.17 36.78 9.68
CA ASN A 76 -5.50 37.50 8.44
C ASN A 76 -5.63 36.56 7.22
N HIS A 77 -4.95 35.40 7.23
CA HIS A 77 -5.01 34.40 6.16
C HIS A 77 -5.70 33.10 6.61
N PRO A 78 -7.04 33.11 6.80
CA PRO A 78 -7.78 31.97 7.34
C PRO A 78 -7.71 30.71 6.47
N PHE A 79 -7.52 30.86 5.15
CA PHE A 79 -7.40 29.73 4.23
C PHE A 79 -6.12 28.90 4.46
N PHE A 80 -4.98 29.58 4.61
CA PHE A 80 -3.70 28.96 4.92
C PHE A 80 -3.72 28.34 6.32
N THR A 81 -4.19 29.10 7.31
CA THR A 81 -4.25 28.64 8.71
C THR A 81 -5.16 27.43 8.88
N THR A 82 -6.34 27.42 8.26
CA THR A 82 -7.28 26.28 8.33
C THR A 82 -6.70 25.05 7.65
N SER A 83 -6.09 25.20 6.47
CA SER A 83 -5.49 24.07 5.73
C SER A 83 -4.28 23.50 6.47
N SER A 84 -3.42 24.36 7.03
CA SER A 84 -2.28 23.97 7.86
C SER A 84 -2.70 23.28 9.17
N LEU A 85 -3.76 23.77 9.83
CA LEU A 85 -4.31 23.15 11.02
C LEU A 85 -4.92 21.77 10.71
N MET A 86 -5.67 21.67 9.61
CA MET A 86 -6.22 20.40 9.14
C MET A 86 -5.11 19.39 8.83
N LEU A 87 -4.03 19.83 8.18
CA LEU A 87 -2.86 19.01 7.90
C LEU A 87 -2.21 18.51 9.21
N LEU A 88 -2.02 19.37 10.20
CA LEU A 88 -1.51 18.99 11.53
C LEU A 88 -2.40 17.95 12.21
N ILE A 89 -3.73 18.13 12.20
CA ILE A 89 -4.68 17.15 12.77
C ILE A 89 -4.58 15.80 12.03
N LEU A 90 -4.44 15.81 10.71
CA LEU A 90 -4.23 14.60 9.91
C LEU A 90 -2.91 13.88 10.30
N PHE A 91 -1.84 14.63 10.54
CA PHE A 91 -0.59 14.06 11.03
C PHE A 91 -0.73 13.45 12.43
N MET A 92 -1.37 14.16 13.36
CA MET A 92 -1.59 13.68 14.74
C MET A 92 -2.50 12.45 14.81
N THR A 93 -3.51 12.36 13.95
CA THR A 93 -4.39 11.18 13.84
C THR A 93 -3.70 9.97 13.21
N GLY A 94 -2.40 10.07 12.88
CA GLY A 94 -1.58 8.95 12.45
C GLY A 94 -1.90 8.49 11.02
N ILE A 95 -2.22 9.43 10.12
CA ILE A 95 -2.50 9.13 8.71
C ILE A 95 -1.39 8.30 8.04
N HIS A 96 -0.14 8.46 8.50
CA HIS A 96 1.00 7.66 8.07
C HIS A 96 0.77 6.14 8.26
N LYS A 97 0.15 5.73 9.37
CA LYS A 97 -0.22 4.31 9.56
C LYS A 97 -1.33 3.89 8.60
N LYS A 98 -2.31 4.78 8.35
CA LYS A 98 -3.45 4.51 7.47
C LYS A 98 -3.05 4.37 6.00
N VAL A 99 -2.08 5.14 5.53
CA VAL A 99 -1.66 5.11 4.10
C VAL A 99 -0.66 3.99 3.76
N ILE A 100 -0.04 3.38 4.78
CA ILE A 100 1.01 2.34 4.63
C ILE A 100 0.47 0.95 5.05
N ALA A 101 -0.67 0.85 5.72
CA ALA A 101 -1.22 -0.42 6.18
C ALA A 101 -1.31 -1.52 5.08
N PRO A 102 -1.79 -1.24 3.85
CA PRO A 102 -1.83 -2.27 2.81
C PRO A 102 -0.45 -2.70 2.34
N SER A 103 0.48 -1.75 2.15
CA SER A 103 1.83 -2.08 1.69
C SER A 103 2.62 -2.89 2.72
N ILE A 104 2.39 -2.63 4.02
CA ILE A 104 2.92 -3.46 5.10
C ILE A 104 2.35 -4.87 5.03
N ILE A 105 1.03 -5.03 4.91
CA ILE A 105 0.40 -6.35 4.88
C ILE A 105 0.91 -7.15 3.68
N THR A 106 0.90 -6.58 2.47
CA THR A 106 1.42 -7.27 1.28
C THR A 106 2.91 -7.61 1.42
N ALA A 107 3.71 -6.73 2.02
CA ALA A 107 5.12 -7.02 2.29
C ALA A 107 5.29 -8.18 3.29
N ARG A 108 4.51 -8.23 4.38
CA ARG A 108 4.54 -9.33 5.35
C ARG A 108 4.11 -10.65 4.72
N THR A 109 3.05 -10.63 3.90
CA THR A 109 2.60 -11.82 3.16
C THR A 109 3.68 -12.29 2.20
N ARG A 110 4.35 -11.39 1.47
CA ARG A 110 5.47 -11.74 0.59
C ARG A 110 6.64 -12.41 1.31
N LEU A 111 6.95 -12.00 2.56
CA LEU A 111 7.98 -12.66 3.35
C LEU A 111 7.64 -14.14 3.61
N VAL A 112 6.41 -14.42 4.06
CA VAL A 112 5.96 -15.80 4.32
C VAL A 112 5.87 -16.61 3.02
N LEU A 113 5.36 -16.02 1.94
CA LEU A 113 5.27 -16.68 0.64
C LEU A 113 6.65 -17.01 0.05
N THR A 114 7.67 -16.23 0.39
CA THR A 114 9.04 -16.46 -0.12
C THR A 114 9.60 -17.80 0.35
N ASP A 115 9.27 -18.25 1.56
CA ASP A 115 9.68 -19.56 2.09
C ASP A 115 9.13 -20.73 1.25
N PHE A 116 8.02 -20.51 0.54
CA PHE A 116 7.39 -21.48 -0.35
C PHE A 116 7.78 -21.31 -1.83
N ASN A 117 8.75 -20.45 -2.16
CA ASN A 117 9.05 -20.02 -3.54
C ASN A 117 7.86 -19.35 -4.24
N MET A 118 7.10 -18.55 -3.47
CA MET A 118 5.94 -17.83 -3.95
C MET A 118 6.08 -16.34 -3.64
N SER A 119 5.27 -15.53 -4.29
CA SER A 119 5.12 -14.10 -4.02
C SER A 119 3.66 -13.74 -4.31
N CYS A 120 3.23 -12.54 -3.93
CA CYS A 120 1.98 -11.97 -4.40
C CYS A 120 2.22 -10.56 -4.95
N ASP A 121 1.31 -10.09 -5.79
CA ASP A 121 1.27 -8.71 -6.28
C ASP A 121 0.58 -7.78 -5.27
N ASP A 122 0.62 -6.46 -5.51
CA ASP A 122 -0.04 -5.45 -4.66
C ASP A 122 -1.57 -5.56 -4.63
N THR A 123 -2.13 -6.32 -5.58
CA THR A 123 -3.55 -6.70 -5.67
C THR A 123 -3.89 -7.99 -4.93
N GLY A 124 -2.89 -8.73 -4.42
CA GLY A 124 -3.09 -10.03 -3.78
C GLY A 124 -3.02 -11.23 -4.72
N LYS A 125 -2.81 -11.02 -6.02
CA LYS A 125 -2.62 -12.09 -7.00
C LYS A 125 -1.35 -12.89 -6.70
N LEU A 126 -1.42 -14.21 -6.75
CA LEU A 126 -0.29 -15.09 -6.44
C LEU A 126 0.67 -15.22 -7.63
N ILE A 127 1.98 -15.23 -7.35
CA ILE A 127 3.06 -15.38 -8.32
C ILE A 127 3.93 -16.54 -7.84
N LEU A 128 3.99 -17.61 -8.62
CA LEU A 128 4.91 -18.72 -8.38
C LEU A 128 6.30 -18.32 -8.89
N LYS A 129 7.31 -18.33 -8.03
CA LYS A 129 8.69 -18.20 -8.50
C LYS A 129 9.12 -19.55 -9.04
N PRO A 130 9.74 -19.61 -10.23
CA PRO A 130 10.28 -20.86 -10.73
C PRO A 130 11.29 -21.40 -9.72
N ARG A 131 11.18 -22.70 -9.40
CA ARG A 131 12.21 -23.40 -8.61
C ARG A 131 13.54 -23.17 -9.31
N PRO A 132 14.63 -22.76 -8.63
CA PRO A 132 15.91 -22.63 -9.28
C PRO A 132 16.29 -23.99 -9.87
N THR A 133 16.10 -24.15 -11.17
CA THR A 133 16.62 -25.28 -11.92
C THR A 133 18.13 -25.18 -11.76
N MET A 134 18.72 -26.20 -11.17
CA MET A 134 20.15 -26.35 -10.99
C MET A 134 20.85 -26.39 -12.37
N GLN A 135 21.07 -25.23 -13.00
CA GLN A 135 21.85 -24.96 -14.22
C GLN A 135 22.09 -23.44 -14.18
N GLN A 136 23.25 -22.90 -13.80
CA GLN A 136 24.57 -23.19 -14.33
C GLN A 136 25.65 -23.15 -13.22
N VAL A 137 26.12 -24.32 -12.80
CA VAL A 137 27.56 -24.53 -12.61
C VAL A 137 28.08 -24.91 -13.99
N SER A 138 28.55 -23.93 -14.77
CA SER A 138 29.42 -24.09 -15.94
C SER A 138 29.61 -22.73 -16.61
N THR A 139 30.88 -22.38 -16.87
CA THR A 139 31.41 -21.19 -17.56
C THR A 139 31.33 -19.89 -16.74
N SER A 140 32.43 -19.27 -16.28
CA SER A 140 33.81 -19.20 -16.82
C SER A 140 34.84 -19.07 -15.70
#